data_AF-A0A350WS41-F1
#
_entry.id   AF-A0A350WS41-F1
#
_cell.length_a   1.000
_cell.length_b   1.000
_cell.length_c   1.000
_cell.angle_alpha   90.00
_cell.angle_beta   90.00
_cell.angle_gamma   90.00
#
_symmetry.space_group_name_H-M   'P 1'
#
loop_
_entity.id
_entity.type
_entity.pdbx_description
1 polymer ?
#
loop_
_entity_poly.entity_id
_entity_poly.type
_entity_poly.pdbx_seq_one_letter_code
_entity_poly.pdbx_strand_id
1 'polypeptide(L)'
;EVLLAPQYNTWGVESALALPPEQLTEDLVRDIFGKYQRSGMRAKTFVIDDKWEGVYGELKHDPERFPNFESLLNDIRAQGYNIGLWAAFLRCQNPAALGLDESHLLQTHEGKPLWL
;
A
#
# COMPACT_ATOMS: atom_id res chain seq x y z
N GLU A 1 15.68 7.73 -10.62
CA GLU A 1 14.55 7.83 -11.57
C GLU A 1 13.18 7.73 -10.90
N VAL A 2 12.93 6.72 -10.05
CA VAL A 2 11.63 6.48 -9.38
C VAL A 2 11.07 7.71 -8.65
N LEU A 3 11.90 8.45 -7.90
CA LEU A 3 11.46 9.62 -7.11
C LEU A 3 10.94 10.80 -7.95
N LEU A 4 11.27 10.86 -9.24
CA LEU A 4 10.83 11.92 -10.16
C LEU A 4 9.68 11.47 -11.07
N ALA A 5 9.33 10.18 -11.03
CA ALA A 5 8.27 9.62 -11.85
C ALA A 5 6.90 10.08 -11.34
N PRO A 6 6.01 10.64 -12.20
CA PRO A 6 4.64 10.90 -11.81
C PRO A 6 3.96 9.60 -11.37
N GLN A 7 3.11 9.73 -10.35
CA GLN A 7 2.45 8.60 -9.69
C GLN A 7 0.95 8.63 -9.94
N TYR A 8 0.37 7.46 -10.19
CA TYR A 8 -1.06 7.22 -10.16
C TYR A 8 -1.37 6.34 -8.96
N ASN A 9 -2.34 6.74 -8.15
CA ASN A 9 -2.67 6.08 -6.89
C ASN A 9 -4.12 5.56 -6.94
N THR A 10 -4.34 4.32 -6.49
CA THR A 10 -5.66 3.66 -6.47
C THR A 10 -6.71 4.41 -5.62
N TRP A 11 -6.28 5.20 -4.64
CA TRP A 11 -7.11 6.03 -3.76
C TRP A 11 -8.14 6.87 -4.51
N GLY A 12 -7.77 7.39 -5.69
CA GLY A 12 -8.69 8.21 -6.49
C GLY A 12 -9.92 7.42 -6.95
N VAL A 13 -9.75 6.14 -7.29
CA VAL A 13 -10.87 5.24 -7.64
C VAL A 13 -11.62 4.83 -6.39
N GLU A 14 -10.91 4.45 -5.34
CA GLU A 14 -11.50 4.05 -4.05
C GLU A 14 -12.40 5.15 -3.49
N SER A 15 -11.91 6.39 -3.49
CA SER A 15 -12.66 7.58 -3.05
C SER A 15 -13.87 7.86 -3.93
N ALA A 16 -13.72 7.76 -5.26
CA ALA A 16 -14.84 7.99 -6.19
C ALA A 16 -15.96 6.96 -6.02
N LEU A 17 -15.62 5.74 -5.60
CA LEU A 17 -16.57 4.67 -5.31
C LEU A 17 -17.07 4.67 -3.86
N ALA A 18 -16.55 5.55 -3.01
CA ALA A 18 -16.75 5.50 -1.55
C ALA A 18 -16.48 4.10 -0.98
N LEU A 19 -15.41 3.46 -1.49
CA LEU A 19 -15.04 2.09 -1.16
C LEU A 19 -14.53 2.05 0.29
N PRO A 20 -15.07 1.20 1.17
CA PRO A 20 -14.45 0.90 2.45
C PRO A 20 -13.02 0.36 2.23
N PRO A 21 -12.02 0.78 3.02
CA PRO A 21 -10.63 0.35 2.82
C PRO A 21 -10.43 -1.17 2.79
N GLU A 22 -11.19 -1.92 3.59
CA GLU A 22 -11.15 -3.39 3.64
C GLU A 22 -11.71 -4.06 2.37
N GLN A 23 -12.31 -3.30 1.46
CA GLN A 23 -12.80 -3.82 0.17
C GLN A 23 -11.80 -3.61 -0.96
N LEU A 24 -10.61 -3.06 -0.69
CA LEU A 24 -9.53 -3.09 -1.66
C LEU A 24 -9.03 -4.54 -1.80
N THR A 25 -9.16 -5.10 -3.00
CA THR A 25 -8.79 -6.48 -3.33
C THR A 25 -7.87 -6.55 -4.54
N GLU A 26 -7.20 -7.68 -4.73
CA GLU A 26 -6.35 -7.94 -5.90
C GLU A 26 -7.09 -7.72 -7.22
N ASP A 27 -8.32 -8.22 -7.36
CA ASP A 27 -9.12 -8.06 -8.57
C ASP A 27 -9.44 -6.59 -8.87
N LEU A 28 -9.77 -5.81 -7.84
CA LEU A 28 -10.03 -4.39 -8.00
C LEU A 28 -8.75 -3.65 -8.41
N VAL A 29 -7.61 -3.96 -7.82
CA VAL A 29 -6.32 -3.37 -8.20
C VAL A 29 -5.96 -3.72 -9.66
N ARG A 30 -6.19 -4.96 -10.09
CA ARG A 30 -5.99 -5.38 -11.50
C ARG A 30 -6.90 -4.61 -12.45
N ASP A 31 -8.18 -4.44 -12.10
CA ASP A 31 -9.13 -3.66 -12.90
C ASP A 31 -8.72 -2.18 -12.99
N ILE A 32 -8.35 -1.56 -11.86
CA ILE A 32 -7.86 -0.18 -11.82
C ILE A 32 -6.62 -0.04 -12.70
N PHE A 33 -5.64 -0.93 -12.57
CA PHE A 33 -4.43 -0.91 -13.38
C PHE A 33 -4.75 -1.02 -14.88
N GLY A 34 -5.63 -1.93 -15.28
CA GLY A 34 -6.07 -2.07 -16.66
C GLY A 34 -6.77 -0.82 -17.20
N LYS A 35 -7.65 -0.20 -16.41
CA LYS A 35 -8.33 1.07 -16.78
C LYS A 35 -7.33 2.22 -16.87
N TYR A 36 -6.40 2.29 -15.92
CA TYR A 36 -5.31 3.25 -15.92
C TYR A 36 -4.50 3.17 -17.22
N GLN A 37 -4.10 1.97 -17.67
CA GLN A 37 -3.37 1.80 -18.93
C GLN A 37 -4.16 2.28 -20.16
N ARG A 38 -5.47 2.06 -20.19
CA ARG A 38 -6.35 2.49 -21.29
C ARG A 38 -6.67 3.99 -21.29
N SER A 39 -6.43 4.68 -20.17
CA SER A 39 -6.79 6.09 -20.01
C SER A 39 -5.92 7.07 -20.82
N GLY A 40 -4.72 6.65 -21.24
CA GLY A 40 -3.72 7.53 -21.85
C GLY A 40 -2.91 8.38 -20.85
N MET A 41 -3.17 8.24 -19.54
CA MET A 41 -2.32 8.84 -18.50
C MET A 41 -0.88 8.31 -18.58
N ARG A 42 0.09 9.15 -18.21
CA ARG A 42 1.53 8.90 -18.42
C ARG A 42 2.33 8.72 -17.12
N ALA A 43 1.67 8.44 -16.00
CA ALA A 43 2.38 8.12 -14.77
C ALA A 43 3.26 6.88 -14.95
N LYS A 44 4.39 6.86 -14.26
CA LYS A 44 5.36 5.74 -14.32
C LYS A 44 5.45 4.96 -13.02
N THR A 45 4.83 5.47 -11.96
CA THR A 45 4.65 4.75 -10.70
C THR A 45 3.17 4.47 -10.51
N PHE A 46 2.83 3.20 -10.30
CA PHE A 46 1.49 2.77 -9.91
C PHE A 46 1.50 2.47 -8.42
N VAL A 47 0.69 3.18 -7.66
CA VAL A 47 0.64 3.12 -6.19
C VAL A 47 -0.62 2.39 -5.77
N ILE A 48 -0.46 1.30 -5.04
CA ILE A 48 -1.55 0.63 -4.33
C ILE A 48 -1.71 1.33 -2.98
N ASP A 49 -2.88 1.89 -2.73
CA ASP A 49 -3.14 2.71 -1.55
C ASP A 49 -3.45 1.87 -0.30
N ASP A 50 -4.09 2.50 0.68
CA ASP A 50 -4.31 1.97 2.01
C ASP A 50 -4.92 0.55 2.00
N LYS A 51 -4.66 -0.20 3.08
CA LYS A 51 -5.19 -1.55 3.33
C LYS A 51 -4.79 -2.62 2.32
N TRP A 52 -3.70 -2.51 1.57
CA TRP A 52 -3.12 -3.74 0.98
C TRP A 52 -2.60 -4.70 2.07
N GLU A 53 -2.19 -4.16 3.23
CA GLU A 53 -1.81 -4.90 4.43
C GLU A 53 -3.04 -5.51 5.14
N GLY A 54 -2.83 -6.64 5.82
CA GLY A 54 -3.84 -7.21 6.73
C GLY A 54 -3.89 -6.49 8.08
N VAL A 55 -2.71 -6.16 8.62
CA VAL A 55 -2.52 -5.41 9.87
C VAL A 55 -1.60 -4.23 9.59
N TYR A 56 -1.94 -3.05 10.12
CA TYR A 56 -1.18 -1.85 9.84
C TYR A 56 0.25 -1.91 10.36
N GLY A 57 1.20 -1.63 9.46
CA GLY A 57 2.60 -1.53 9.80
C GLY A 57 3.30 -2.86 10.02
N GLU A 58 2.71 -3.99 9.62
CA GLU A 58 3.42 -5.28 9.51
C GLU A 58 4.13 -5.45 8.16
N LEU A 59 3.85 -4.56 7.20
CA LEU A 59 4.38 -4.55 5.84
C LEU A 59 4.14 -5.88 5.11
N LYS A 60 2.99 -6.50 5.42
CA LYS A 60 2.59 -7.80 4.90
C LYS A 60 1.17 -7.71 4.35
N HIS A 61 1.01 -8.15 3.11
CA HIS A 61 -0.27 -8.14 2.42
C HIS A 61 -1.30 -9.00 3.15
N ASP A 62 -2.56 -8.62 3.02
CA ASP A 62 -3.69 -9.44 3.41
C ASP A 62 -3.82 -10.65 2.45
N PRO A 63 -3.61 -11.90 2.91
CA PRO A 63 -3.60 -13.05 2.02
C PRO A 63 -5.00 -13.46 1.52
N GLU A 64 -6.07 -13.00 2.17
CA GLU A 64 -7.45 -13.27 1.72
C GLU A 64 -7.80 -12.32 0.57
N ARG A 65 -7.43 -11.04 0.69
CA ARG A 65 -7.72 -10.03 -0.34
C ARG A 65 -6.69 -10.00 -1.47
N PHE A 66 -5.46 -10.43 -1.19
CA PHE A 66 -4.35 -10.46 -2.14
C PHE A 66 -3.64 -11.83 -2.17
N PRO A 67 -4.32 -12.91 -2.58
CA PRO A 67 -3.76 -14.25 -2.57
C PRO A 67 -2.55 -14.44 -3.50
N ASN A 68 -2.40 -13.63 -4.55
CA ASN A 68 -1.28 -13.68 -5.49
C ASN A 68 -0.52 -12.34 -5.55
N PHE A 69 -0.37 -11.67 -4.39
CA PHE A 69 0.19 -10.32 -4.30
C PHE A 69 1.51 -10.15 -5.05
N GLU A 70 2.49 -11.04 -4.84
CA GLU A 70 3.78 -10.95 -5.53
C GLU A 70 3.65 -11.11 -7.05
N SER A 71 2.74 -11.96 -7.53
CA SER A 71 2.47 -12.07 -8.97
C SER A 71 1.88 -10.78 -9.52
N LEU A 72 0.90 -10.18 -8.82
CA LEU A 72 0.35 -8.88 -9.18
C LEU A 72 1.45 -7.82 -9.33
N LEU A 73 2.36 -7.73 -8.35
CA LEU A 73 3.45 -6.77 -8.40
C LEU A 73 4.41 -7.06 -9.56
N ASN A 74 4.72 -8.33 -9.82
CA ASN A 74 5.57 -8.70 -10.94
C ASN A 74 4.92 -8.40 -12.30
N ASP A 75 3.61 -8.62 -12.45
CA ASP A 75 2.85 -8.32 -13.66
C ASP A 75 2.88 -6.81 -13.97
N ILE A 76 2.77 -5.96 -12.94
CA ILE A 76 2.84 -4.50 -13.08
C ILE A 76 4.26 -4.06 -13.47
N ARG A 77 5.29 -4.61 -12.80
CA ARG A 77 6.71 -4.31 -13.11
C ARG A 77 7.10 -4.76 -14.51
N ALA A 78 6.64 -5.94 -14.95
CA ALA A 78 6.91 -6.48 -16.28
C ALA A 78 6.39 -5.56 -17.41
N GLN A 79 5.43 -4.70 -17.11
CA GLN A 79 4.89 -3.70 -18.04
C GLN A 79 5.63 -2.35 -17.99
N GLY A 80 6.73 -2.27 -17.24
CA GLY A 80 7.62 -1.10 -17.19
C GLY A 80 7.17 -0.01 -16.22
N TYR A 81 6.38 -0.36 -15.20
CA TYR A 81 5.96 0.55 -14.14
C TYR A 81 6.76 0.32 -12.86
N ASN A 82 7.06 1.40 -12.15
CA ASN A 82 7.45 1.34 -10.75
C ASN A 82 6.22 1.06 -9.89
N ILE A 83 6.44 0.50 -8.70
CA ILE A 83 5.38 0.23 -7.73
C ILE A 83 5.61 1.07 -6.49
N GLY A 84 4.56 1.73 -6.04
CA GLY A 84 4.46 2.26 -4.69
C GLY A 84 3.45 1.45 -3.90
N LEU A 85 3.72 1.26 -2.61
CA LEU A 85 2.76 0.75 -1.64
C LEU A 85 2.59 1.83 -0.59
N TRP A 86 1.34 2.16 -0.26
CA TRP A 86 1.08 2.99 0.90
C TRP A 86 1.55 2.27 2.17
N ALA A 87 2.20 2.97 3.09
CA ALA A 87 2.61 2.39 4.36
C ALA A 87 2.51 3.44 5.47
N ALA A 88 1.94 3.05 6.61
CA ALA A 88 1.92 3.87 7.82
C ALA A 88 2.80 3.24 8.91
N PHE A 89 4.11 3.45 8.81
CA PHE A 89 5.08 2.98 9.81
C PHE A 89 4.75 3.41 11.25
N LEU A 90 4.18 4.61 11.41
CA LEU A 90 3.80 5.16 12.71
C LEU A 90 2.58 4.47 13.34
N ARG A 91 1.80 3.74 12.55
CA ARG A 91 0.63 2.97 13.01
C ARG A 91 0.98 1.48 13.17
N CYS A 92 2.24 1.15 13.45
CA CYS A 92 2.63 -0.24 13.68
C CYS A 92 1.89 -0.78 14.92
N GLN A 93 0.80 -1.50 14.68
CA GLN A 93 -0.07 -2.04 15.72
C GLN A 93 0.59 -3.23 16.44
N ASN A 94 1.59 -3.84 15.81
CA ASN A 94 2.31 -5.00 16.29
C ASN A 94 3.81 -4.91 15.96
N PRO A 95 4.59 -4.08 16.67
CA PRO A 95 6.03 -3.92 16.41
C PRO A 95 6.80 -5.23 16.51
N ALA A 96 6.35 -6.16 17.37
CA ALA A 96 6.97 -7.47 17.51
C ALA A 96 6.96 -8.30 16.22
N ALA A 97 5.97 -8.11 15.33
CA ALA A 97 5.94 -8.77 14.01
C ALA A 97 7.12 -8.38 13.11
N LEU A 98 7.69 -7.19 13.33
CA LEU A 98 8.87 -6.70 12.62
C LEU A 98 10.18 -6.91 13.40
N GLY A 99 10.14 -7.62 14.53
CA GLY A 99 11.29 -7.76 15.43
C GLY A 99 11.63 -6.47 16.18
N LEU A 100 10.67 -5.54 16.29
CA LEU A 100 10.79 -4.29 17.03
C LEU A 100 10.17 -4.44 18.43
N ASP A 101 10.58 -3.56 19.33
CA ASP A 101 10.01 -3.43 20.67
C ASP A 101 9.54 -1.99 20.92
N GLU A 102 8.99 -1.73 22.10
CA GLU A 102 8.45 -0.42 22.48
C GLU A 102 9.49 0.72 22.48
N SER A 103 10.79 0.40 22.55
CA SER A 103 11.86 1.41 22.47
C SER A 103 12.01 2.01 21.07
N HIS A 104 11.50 1.31 20.05
CA HIS A 104 11.52 1.75 18.66
C HIS A 104 10.31 2.64 18.30
N LEU A 105 9.29 2.70 19.16
CA LEU A 105 8.14 3.57 18.95
C LEU A 105 8.52 5.03 19.20
N LEU A 106 7.73 5.95 18.63
CA LEU A 106 7.79 7.35 19.04
C LEU A 106 7.60 7.43 20.55
N GLN A 107 8.42 8.25 21.20
CA GLN A 107 8.36 8.44 22.64
C GLN A 107 7.67 9.76 22.96
N THR A 108 6.85 9.77 24.00
CA THR A 108 6.36 11.02 24.61
C THR A 108 7.51 11.78 25.26
N HIS A 109 7.28 13.04 25.64
CA HIS A 109 8.26 13.83 26.38
C HIS A 109 8.66 13.21 27.75
N GLU A 110 7.85 12.30 28.29
CA GLU A 110 8.13 11.55 29.51
C GLU A 110 8.94 10.26 29.27
N GLY A 111 9.32 9.97 28.02
CA GLY A 111 10.04 8.74 27.66
C GLY A 111 9.16 7.49 27.68
N LYS A 112 7.84 7.64 27.52
CA LYS A 112 6.90 6.53 27.38
C LYS A 112 6.57 6.26 25.91
N PRO A 113 6.38 5.01 25.48
CA PRO A 113 5.97 4.67 24.13
C PRO A 113 4.63 5.31 23.76
N LEU A 114 4.54 5.91 22.58
CA LEU A 114 3.34 6.49 22.01
C LEU A 114 2.72 5.52 21.00
N TRP A 115 1.58 4.94 21.37
CA TRP A 115 0.74 4.12 20.51
C TRP A 115 -0.28 5.01 19.79
N LEU A 116 -0.37 4.88 18.46
CA LEU A 116 -1.22 5.68 17.56
C LEU A 116 -2.33 4.86 16.93
#